data_AF-G2X152-F1
#
_entry.id   AF-G2X152-F1
#
_cell.length_a   1.000
_cell.length_b   1.000
_cell.length_c   1.000
_cell.angle_alpha   90.00
_cell.angle_beta   90.00
_cell.angle_gamma   90.00
#
_symmetry.space_group_name_H-M   'P 1'
#
loop_
_entity.id
_entity.type
_entity.pdbx_description
1 polymer ?
#
loop_
_entity_poly.entity_id
_entity_poly.type
_entity_poly.pdbx_seq_one_letter_code
_entity_poly.pdbx_strand_id
1 'polypeptide(L)'
;MADQITEASLKEALTSRLTAVHVEVTDMSGTTTPSTAQPPRDRGCGQSFTSLIISPQFEKQSSLKRHRLVNAALKEEIARIHAWSAKCQTPAEWERDRAASGVSDGPPLDGTVGGKVDGVSG
;
A
#
# COMPACT_ATOMS: atom_id res chain seq x y z
N MET A 1 7.28 -1.87 25.88
CA MET A 1 6.44 -2.76 25.04
C MET A 1 6.69 -2.32 23.61
N ALA A 2 7.17 -3.22 22.75
CA ALA A 2 7.67 -2.84 21.43
C ALA A 2 6.52 -2.30 20.58
N ASP A 3 6.63 -1.04 20.21
CA ASP A 3 5.72 -0.31 19.36
C ASP A 3 5.98 -0.69 17.90
N GLN A 4 5.65 -1.94 17.56
CA GLN A 4 5.83 -2.47 16.20
C GLN A 4 4.45 -2.54 15.54
N ILE A 5 4.33 -1.87 14.39
CA ILE A 5 3.12 -1.96 13.57
C ILE A 5 3.02 -3.36 13.00
N THR A 6 1.84 -3.98 13.12
CA THR A 6 1.58 -5.32 12.59
C THR A 6 0.66 -5.29 11.39
N GLU A 7 0.75 -6.33 10.55
CA GLU A 7 -0.07 -6.52 9.37
C GLU A 7 -1.57 -6.52 9.71
N ALA A 8 -1.94 -7.15 10.83
CA ALA A 8 -3.32 -7.19 11.33
C ALA A 8 -3.85 -5.79 11.65
N SER A 9 -3.06 -4.98 12.36
CA SER A 9 -3.47 -3.62 12.75
C SER A 9 -3.65 -2.72 11.52
N LEU A 10 -2.75 -2.82 10.54
CA LEU A 10 -2.88 -2.14 9.24
C LEU A 10 -4.16 -2.58 8.51
N LYS A 11 -4.38 -3.90 8.44
CA LYS A 11 -5.53 -4.48 7.75
C LYS A 11 -6.85 -4.02 8.35
N GLU A 12 -6.99 -4.03 9.67
CA GLU A 12 -8.20 -3.59 10.36
C GLU A 12 -8.45 -2.09 10.15
N ALA A 13 -7.42 -1.26 10.29
CA ALA A 13 -7.53 0.18 10.07
C ALA A 13 -7.95 0.50 8.62
N LEU A 14 -7.35 -0.17 7.63
CA LEU A 14 -7.69 -0.01 6.22
C LEU A 14 -9.12 -0.47 5.92
N THR A 15 -9.52 -1.64 6.43
CA THR A 15 -10.87 -2.18 6.22
C THR A 15 -11.92 -1.29 6.85
N SER A 16 -11.70 -0.83 8.08
CA SER A 16 -12.63 0.02 8.83
C SER A 16 -12.72 1.45 8.26
N ARG A 17 -11.57 2.10 7.99
CA ARG A 17 -11.52 3.50 7.53
C ARG A 17 -11.83 3.66 6.04
N LEU A 18 -11.48 2.68 5.19
CA LEU A 18 -11.61 2.77 3.72
C LEU A 18 -12.71 1.88 3.13
N THR A 19 -13.44 1.14 3.97
CA THR A 19 -14.44 0.13 3.57
C THR A 19 -13.88 -0.78 2.47
N ALA A 20 -12.63 -1.21 2.65
CA ALA A 20 -11.95 -2.05 1.68
C ALA A 20 -12.59 -3.44 1.65
N VAL A 21 -12.82 -3.96 0.45
CA VAL A 21 -13.39 -5.29 0.24
C VAL A 21 -12.30 -6.37 0.27
N HIS A 22 -11.06 -6.00 -0.06
CA HIS A 22 -9.91 -6.89 0.01
C HIS A 22 -8.70 -6.09 0.47
N VAL A 23 -7.99 -6.61 1.47
CA VAL A 23 -6.77 -6.01 2.01
C VAL A 23 -5.75 -7.09 2.26
N GLU A 24 -4.61 -6.97 1.59
CA GLU A 24 -3.44 -7.82 1.75
C GLU A 24 -2.30 -6.93 2.24
N VAL A 25 -1.63 -7.34 3.31
CA VAL A 25 -0.48 -6.63 3.85
C VAL A 25 0.68 -7.62 3.85
N THR A 26 1.81 -7.18 3.35
CA THR A 26 3.05 -7.94 3.23
C THR A 26 4.14 -7.20 3.99
N ASP A 27 4.66 -7.82 5.05
CA ASP A 27 5.89 -7.35 5.68
C ASP A 27 7.10 -7.55 4.76
N MET A 28 7.75 -6.45 4.40
CA MET A 28 9.01 -6.41 3.65
C MET A 28 10.20 -6.13 4.58
N SER A 29 9.97 -6.00 5.90
CA SER A 29 11.02 -5.73 6.89
C SER A 29 12.03 -6.88 7.02
N GLY A 30 11.71 -8.10 6.59
CA GLY A 30 12.48 -9.29 6.94
C GLY A 30 12.67 -10.32 5.82
N THR A 31 13.42 -10.01 4.77
CA THR A 31 13.87 -11.01 3.76
C THR A 31 14.84 -12.08 4.32
N THR A 32 14.90 -12.31 5.63
CA THR A 32 15.56 -13.48 6.23
C THR A 32 14.55 -14.26 7.08
N THR A 33 13.98 -15.28 6.44
CA THR A 33 13.44 -16.53 7.01
C THR A 33 13.41 -16.65 8.54
N PRO A 34 12.28 -17.01 9.17
CA PRO A 34 12.27 -17.53 10.52
C PRO A 34 12.83 -18.96 10.50
N SER A 35 14.15 -19.08 10.32
CA SER A 35 14.87 -20.33 10.52
C SER A 35 16.21 -20.00 11.13
N THR A 36 16.27 -20.24 12.45
CA THR A 36 17.50 -20.57 13.18
C THR A 36 18.55 -19.47 13.27
N ALA A 37 18.64 -18.88 14.48
CA ALA A 37 19.85 -18.29 15.06
C ALA A 37 20.59 -17.23 14.23
N GLN A 38 20.16 -15.96 14.34
CA GLN A 38 21.07 -14.84 14.09
C GLN A 38 20.78 -13.71 15.11
N PRO A 39 21.77 -13.26 15.90
CA PRO A 39 21.56 -12.09 16.76
C PRO A 39 21.33 -10.85 15.88
N PRO A 40 20.45 -9.92 16.29
CA PRO A 40 20.14 -8.72 15.51
C PRO A 40 21.41 -7.86 15.44
N ARG A 41 22.09 -7.87 14.30
CA ARG A 41 23.12 -6.86 14.02
C ARG A 41 22.41 -5.58 13.66
N ASP A 42 22.47 -4.65 14.61
CA ASP A 42 22.29 -3.22 14.43
C ASP A 42 22.78 -2.77 13.04
N ARG A 43 21.83 -2.45 12.16
CA ARG A 43 22.07 -1.69 10.93
C ARG A 43 20.76 -1.04 10.47
N GLY A 44 20.33 0.00 11.18
CA GLY A 44 19.31 0.96 10.73
C GLY A 44 17.99 0.37 10.23
N CYS A 45 17.47 -0.66 10.90
CA CYS A 45 16.35 -1.46 10.42
C CYS A 45 15.01 -0.71 10.57
N GLY A 46 14.66 0.05 9.55
CA GLY A 46 13.31 0.53 9.37
C GLY A 46 12.40 -0.59 8.89
N GLN A 47 11.30 -0.84 9.59
CA GLN A 47 10.25 -1.73 9.10
C GLN A 47 9.75 -1.20 7.75
N SER A 48 9.42 -2.10 6.84
CA SER A 48 8.80 -1.73 5.58
C SER A 48 7.63 -2.63 5.25
N PHE A 49 6.51 -2.02 4.86
CA PHE A 49 5.26 -2.74 4.62
C PHE A 49 4.71 -2.38 3.25
N THR A 50 4.24 -3.40 2.54
CA THR A 50 3.49 -3.22 1.29
C THR A 50 2.07 -3.69 1.51
N SER A 51 1.07 -2.85 1.18
CA SER A 51 -0.34 -3.18 1.34
C SER A 51 -1.09 -3.06 0.03
N LEU A 52 -1.77 -4.11 -0.41
CA LEU A 52 -2.72 -4.07 -1.52
C LEU A 52 -4.13 -3.88 -0.96
N ILE A 53 -4.75 -2.75 -1.31
CA ILE A 53 -6.08 -2.38 -0.84
C ILE A 53 -6.99 -2.26 -2.05
N ILE A 54 -8.04 -3.07 -2.06
CA ILE A 54 -9.09 -3.05 -3.06
C ILE A 54 -10.34 -2.49 -2.41
N SER A 55 -10.81 -1.34 -2.91
CA SER A 55 -12.03 -0.70 -2.41
C SER A 55 -12.80 -0.03 -3.54
N PRO A 56 -14.14 -0.18 -3.61
CA PRO A 56 -14.96 0.59 -4.53
C PRO A 56 -14.95 2.10 -4.22
N GLN A 57 -14.54 2.50 -3.01
CA GLN A 57 -14.41 3.93 -2.67
C GLN A 57 -13.35 4.64 -3.52
N PHE A 58 -12.37 3.90 -4.04
CA PHE A 58 -11.33 4.45 -4.88
C PHE A 58 -11.83 4.81 -6.27
N GLU A 59 -12.85 4.13 -6.79
CA GLU A 59 -13.39 4.34 -8.13
C GLU A 59 -13.83 5.80 -8.36
N LYS A 60 -14.34 6.46 -7.32
CA LYS A 60 -14.82 7.84 -7.36
C LYS A 60 -13.79 8.89 -6.93
N GLN A 61 -12.54 8.50 -6.71
CA GLN A 61 -11.48 9.37 -6.18
C GLN A 61 -10.27 9.37 -7.11
N SER A 62 -9.65 10.54 -7.33
CA SER A 62 -8.39 10.64 -8.07
C SER A 62 -7.23 9.96 -7.33
N SER A 63 -6.21 9.49 -8.06
CA SER A 63 -5.04 8.78 -7.51
C SER A 63 -4.38 9.52 -6.33
N LEU A 64 -4.19 10.84 -6.46
CA LEU A 64 -3.65 11.68 -5.39
C LEU A 64 -4.54 11.65 -4.13
N LYS A 65 -5.86 11.75 -4.30
CA LYS A 65 -6.82 11.78 -3.19
C LYS A 65 -6.89 10.44 -2.48
N ARG A 66 -6.82 9.32 -3.22
CA ARG A 66 -6.69 7.97 -2.65
C ARG A 66 -5.48 7.90 -1.73
N HIS A 67 -4.28 8.23 -2.24
CA HIS A 67 -3.04 8.21 -1.44
C HIS A 67 -3.11 9.14 -0.22
N ARG A 68 -3.60 10.37 -0.37
CA ARG A 68 -3.77 11.29 0.77
C ARG A 68 -4.68 10.71 1.85
N LEU A 69 -5.76 10.03 1.45
CA LEU A 69 -6.73 9.43 2.36
C LEU A 69 -6.12 8.25 3.12
N VAL A 70 -5.41 7.35 2.43
CA VAL A 70 -4.72 6.23 3.09
C VAL A 70 -3.58 6.72 3.98
N ASN A 71 -2.77 7.67 3.53
CA ASN A 71 -1.69 8.26 4.34
C ASN A 71 -2.24 8.97 5.58
N ALA A 72 -3.39 9.65 5.47
CA ALA A 72 -4.04 10.26 6.63
C ALA A 72 -4.63 9.20 7.57
N ALA A 73 -5.21 8.14 7.00
CA ALA A 73 -5.80 7.03 7.74
C ALA A 73 -4.77 6.15 8.46
N LEU A 74 -3.51 6.12 8.03
CA LEU A 74 -2.45 5.36 8.70
C LEU A 74 -1.31 6.25 9.16
N LYS A 75 -1.56 7.56 9.34
CA LYS A 75 -0.52 8.56 9.59
C LYS A 75 0.35 8.21 10.80
N GLU A 76 -0.25 7.70 11.87
CA GLU A 76 0.44 7.36 13.11
C GLU A 76 1.30 6.10 12.92
N GLU A 77 0.78 5.11 12.19
CA GLU A 77 1.47 3.87 11.86
C GLU A 77 2.65 4.12 10.90
N ILE A 78 2.42 4.81 9.78
CA ILE A 78 3.46 5.10 8.78
C ILE A 78 4.54 6.03 9.33
N ALA A 79 4.24 6.84 10.35
CA ALA A 79 5.24 7.68 11.02
C ALA A 79 6.22 6.84 11.87
N ARG A 80 5.83 5.61 12.25
CA ARG A 80 6.65 4.66 13.00
C ARG A 80 7.39 3.68 12.08
N ILE A 81 6.94 3.55 10.83
CA ILE A 81 7.53 2.70 9.78
C ILE A 81 8.50 3.56 8.95
N HIS A 82 9.59 2.99 8.46
CA HIS A 82 10.56 3.75 7.65
C HIS A 82 10.10 3.92 6.20
N ALA A 83 9.52 2.87 5.62
CA ALA A 83 8.96 2.89 4.28
C ALA A 83 7.64 2.11 4.25
N TRP A 84 6.58 2.72 3.71
CA TRP A 84 5.31 2.04 3.52
C TRP A 84 4.75 2.34 2.15
N SER A 85 4.25 1.30 1.49
CA SER A 85 3.70 1.35 0.14
C SER A 85 2.29 0.79 0.15
N ALA A 86 1.31 1.58 -0.27
CA ALA A 86 -0.06 1.10 -0.47
C ALA A 86 -0.44 1.14 -1.95
N LYS A 87 -0.84 0.00 -2.50
CA LYS A 87 -1.42 -0.13 -3.83
C LYS A 87 -2.94 -0.05 -3.69
N CYS A 88 -3.53 1.05 -4.16
CA CYS A 88 -4.96 1.30 -4.09
C CYS A 88 -5.60 1.03 -5.46
N GLN A 89 -6.30 -0.10 -5.59
CA GLN A 89 -6.97 -0.48 -6.84
C GLN A 89 -8.48 -0.61 -6.65
N THR A 90 -9.22 -0.44 -7.73
CA THR A 90 -10.65 -0.74 -7.73
C THR A 90 -10.86 -2.25 -7.87
N PRO A 91 -11.96 -2.82 -7.37
CA PRO A 91 -12.26 -4.24 -7.57
C PRO A 91 -12.34 -4.61 -9.05
N ALA A 92 -12.84 -3.71 -9.90
CA ALA A 92 -12.86 -3.90 -11.35
C ALA A 92 -11.43 -3.97 -11.93
N GLU A 93 -10.53 -3.07 -11.54
CA GLU A 93 -9.14 -3.10 -12.00
C GLU A 93 -8.37 -4.31 -11.48
N TRP A 94 -8.57 -4.70 -10.21
CA TRP A 94 -7.93 -5.88 -9.65
C TRP A 94 -8.36 -7.16 -10.36
N GLU A 95 -9.64 -7.30 -10.68
CA GLU A 95 -10.14 -8.44 -11.46
C GLU A 95 -9.57 -8.44 -12.88
N ARG A 96 -9.46 -7.27 -13.53
CA ARG A 96 -8.81 -7.15 -14.84
C ARG A 96 -7.32 -7.51 -14.80
N ASP A 97 -6.58 -6.98 -13.82
CA ASP A 97 -5.15 -7.23 -13.62
C ASP A 97 -4.88 -8.71 -13.32
N ARG A 98 -5.70 -9.33 -12.46
CA ARG A 98 -5.60 -10.75 -12.14
C ARG A 98 -5.97 -11.64 -13.32
N ALA A 99 -6.95 -11.25 -14.14
CA ALA A 99 -7.27 -11.93 -15.38
C ALA A 99 -6.17 -11.75 -16.45
N ALA A 100 -5.52 -10.58 -16.49
CA ALA A 100 -4.43 -10.27 -17.42
C ALA A 100 -3.10 -10.92 -17.02
N SER A 101 -2.83 -11.12 -15.73
CA SER A 101 -1.59 -11.73 -15.20
C SER A 101 -1.41 -13.22 -15.55
N GLY A 102 -2.37 -13.84 -16.25
CA GLY A 102 -2.21 -15.16 -16.87
C GLY A 102 -1.56 -15.14 -18.26
N VAL A 103 -1.25 -13.96 -18.82
CA VAL A 103 -0.57 -13.81 -20.12
C VAL A 103 0.63 -12.88 -19.96
N SER A 104 1.81 -13.49 -19.87
CA SER A 104 3.10 -12.79 -20.02
C SER A 104 3.33 -12.44 -21.49
N ASP A 105 2.94 -11.24 -21.93
CA ASP A 105 3.54 -10.61 -23.11
C ASP A 105 3.46 -9.08 -23.05
N GLY A 106 4.59 -8.43 -22.69
CA GLY A 106 4.99 -7.08 -23.12
C GLY A 106 4.25 -5.83 -22.61
N PRO A 107 4.94 -4.72 -22.30
CA PRO A 107 4.36 -3.56 -21.61
C PRO A 107 3.63 -2.59 -22.56
N PRO A 108 2.64 -1.85 -22.04
CA PRO A 108 2.62 -0.43 -22.30
C PRO A 108 2.49 0.41 -21.02
N LEU A 109 3.52 1.23 -20.77
CA LEU A 109 3.40 2.66 -20.41
C LEU A 109 1.99 3.15 -19.96
N ASP A 110 1.67 3.08 -18.68
CA ASP A 110 0.84 4.12 -18.03
C ASP A 110 1.77 4.99 -17.16
N GLY A 111 2.55 5.80 -17.88
CA GLY A 111 3.10 7.01 -17.30
C GLY A 111 1.97 8.03 -17.18
N THR A 112 1.52 8.27 -15.95
CA THR A 112 0.86 9.51 -15.54
C THR A 112 -0.42 9.87 -16.30
N VAL A 113 -1.52 9.12 -16.12
CA VAL A 113 -2.84 9.69 -16.37
C VAL A 113 -3.29 10.58 -15.19
N GLY A 114 -3.28 11.91 -15.42
CA GLY A 114 -4.16 12.83 -14.70
C GLY A 114 -3.52 13.87 -13.76
N GLY A 115 -2.23 14.20 -13.93
CA GLY A 115 -1.65 15.42 -13.35
C GLY A 115 -2.16 16.69 -14.04
N LYS A 116 -3.48 16.93 -14.06
CA LYS A 116 -4.03 18.23 -14.43
C LYS A 116 -3.76 19.18 -13.28
N VAL A 117 -2.68 19.95 -13.38
CA VAL A 117 -2.50 21.14 -12.55
C VAL A 117 -3.34 22.21 -13.24
N ASP A 118 -4.58 22.41 -12.77
CA ASP A 118 -5.33 23.60 -13.16
C ASP A 118 -4.56 24.80 -12.62
N GLY A 119 -4.19 25.70 -13.53
CA GLY A 119 -3.30 26.82 -13.29
C GLY A 119 -3.77 27.68 -12.12
N VAL A 120 -2.82 28.07 -11.27
CA VAL A 120 -3.04 29.20 -10.37
C VAL A 120 -3.09 30.45 -11.25
N SER A 121 -4.30 30.93 -11.53
CA SER A 121 -4.49 32.30 -12.01
C SER A 121 -4.46 33.21 -10.78
N GLY A 122 -3.47 34.09 -10.73
CA GLY A 122 -3.33 35.21 -9.82
C GLY A 122 -2.53 36.30 -10.51
#